data_AF-W7KXW9-F1
#
_entry.id   AF-W7KXW9-F1
#
_cell.length_a   1.000
_cell.length_b   1.000
_cell.length_c   1.000
_cell.angle_alpha   90.00
_cell.angle_beta   90.00
_cell.angle_gamma   90.00
#
_symmetry.space_group_name_H-M   'P 1'
#
loop_
_entity.id
_entity.type
_entity.pdbx_description
1 polymer ?
#
loop_
_entity_poly.entity_id
_entity_poly.type
_entity_poly.pdbx_seq_one_letter_code
_entity_poly.pdbx_strand_id
1 'polypeptide(L)'
;MKKIVREVSSIIRKANSGVIVLPGLSFDVWYQLFKELDEDFILVTRDPELELAKGSLRVSRDFVGGSKKYVVDLSYLLEIGHFRLPRNAACIVEAPSRSLVLRNKLLRVYHSEDLIREKYLPSFKVIRYSSSRRLPQSRAFKERVEKVKEIYERFSGFTVVAPNSKERDMLRDYGIKAVTDLREVKDNRVILSREITTMPAYLYLRNKLWGGVLVDLTNTTMLYEEWEKVRLGELGFYKLSQRDFKGYDTEQLNSVKGFSLKLEEEFNVTPRRDVTKVKLIGGKVLAGGRELGELYIMKKRVNLNVKCKEETLYSSAQLSLGYFLFSQSSGRCSVFTACMEVEKNRDLCLRMSFEAFLLSRDYVEALKEIDLKKAASSVVSIKVVKGATRGKETVEVKLLDLSYVFELSREDIYIKVLCVTCNKGLRVRIRGDIESTRRVLVDAIYGILKTEVP
;
A
#
# COMPACT_ATOMS: atom_id res chain seq x y z
N MET A 1 -16.99 -3.16 11.55
CA MET A 1 -16.16 -4.39 11.52
C MET A 1 -16.62 -5.47 10.54
N LYS A 2 -17.82 -6.08 10.68
CA LYS A 2 -18.30 -7.15 9.75
C LYS A 2 -18.19 -6.79 8.25
N LYS A 3 -18.47 -5.54 7.89
CA LYS A 3 -18.34 -5.05 6.50
C LYS A 3 -16.90 -5.10 5.99
N ILE A 4 -15.92 -4.61 6.76
CA ILE A 4 -14.50 -4.65 6.39
C ILE A 4 -14.03 -6.10 6.22
N VAL A 5 -14.38 -6.99 7.15
CA VAL A 5 -14.01 -8.41 7.07
C VAL A 5 -14.50 -9.04 5.77
N ARG A 6 -15.77 -8.81 5.40
CA ARG A 6 -16.36 -9.32 4.14
C ARG A 6 -15.66 -8.75 2.91
N GLU A 7 -15.40 -7.44 2.90
CA GLU A 7 -14.76 -6.77 1.77
C GLU A 7 -13.33 -7.27 1.56
N VAL A 8 -12.52 -7.29 2.62
CA VAL A 8 -11.15 -7.77 2.60
C VAL A 8 -11.10 -9.25 2.19
N SER A 9 -11.95 -10.10 2.77
CA SER A 9 -12.01 -11.52 2.39
C SER A 9 -12.39 -11.68 0.92
N SER A 10 -13.33 -10.89 0.40
CA SER A 10 -13.68 -10.91 -1.01
C SER A 10 -12.53 -10.47 -1.93
N ILE A 11 -11.75 -9.47 -1.52
CA ILE A 11 -10.57 -9.02 -2.26
C ILE A 11 -9.53 -10.13 -2.30
N ILE A 12 -9.27 -10.78 -1.15
CA ILE A 12 -8.30 -11.88 -1.05
C ILE A 12 -8.74 -13.06 -1.92
N ARG A 13 -10.00 -13.51 -1.85
CA ARG A 13 -10.50 -14.65 -2.67
C ARG A 13 -10.41 -14.38 -4.18
N LYS A 14 -10.56 -13.13 -4.61
CA LYS A 14 -10.44 -12.74 -6.03
C LYS A 14 -9.00 -12.60 -6.49
N ALA A 15 -8.09 -12.35 -5.54
CA ALA A 15 -6.68 -12.17 -5.81
C ALA A 15 -5.93 -13.49 -5.67
N ASN A 16 -4.91 -13.71 -6.50
CA ASN A 16 -4.01 -14.85 -6.31
C ASN A 16 -3.05 -14.58 -5.14
N SER A 17 -2.45 -13.39 -5.09
CA SER A 17 -1.54 -13.01 -4.01
C SER A 17 -1.40 -11.50 -3.91
N GLY A 18 -1.15 -10.97 -2.72
CA GLY A 18 -0.78 -9.56 -2.59
C GLY A 18 -0.86 -8.99 -1.17
N VAL A 19 -0.66 -7.69 -1.07
CA VAL A 19 -0.61 -6.95 0.20
C VAL A 19 -1.89 -6.14 0.37
N ILE A 20 -2.44 -6.18 1.59
CA ILE A 20 -3.54 -5.33 2.03
C ILE A 20 -3.03 -4.51 3.20
N VAL A 21 -3.16 -3.19 3.11
CA VAL A 21 -2.82 -2.29 4.20
C VAL A 21 -4.09 -1.93 4.93
N LEU A 22 -4.17 -2.27 6.21
CA LEU A 22 -5.33 -2.06 7.06
C LEU A 22 -4.88 -1.53 8.44
N PRO A 23 -4.86 -0.20 8.63
CA PRO A 23 -4.58 0.44 9.90
C PRO A 23 -5.60 0.07 10.99
N GLY A 24 -5.14 -0.03 12.24
CA GLY A 24 -6.00 -0.33 13.39
C GLY A 24 -6.59 -1.74 13.34
N LEU A 25 -5.82 -2.69 12.82
CA LEU A 25 -6.18 -4.09 12.75
C LEU A 25 -6.11 -4.69 14.16
N SER A 26 -7.28 -4.92 14.77
CA SER A 26 -7.33 -5.69 16.01
C SER A 26 -7.18 -7.18 15.74
N PHE A 27 -6.71 -7.92 16.75
CA PHE A 27 -6.67 -9.37 16.74
C PHE A 27 -8.03 -9.98 16.34
N ASP A 28 -9.15 -9.43 16.83
CA ASP A 28 -10.49 -9.92 16.49
C ASP A 28 -10.80 -9.80 14.99
N VAL A 29 -10.49 -8.66 14.38
CA VAL A 29 -10.68 -8.47 12.93
C VAL A 29 -9.82 -9.44 12.15
N TRP A 30 -8.55 -9.57 12.55
CA TRP A 30 -7.60 -10.50 11.95
C TRP A 30 -8.08 -11.96 12.06
N TYR A 31 -8.59 -12.38 13.23
CA TYR A 31 -9.07 -13.74 13.48
C TYR A 31 -10.33 -14.06 12.68
N GLN A 32 -11.24 -13.10 12.54
CA GLN A 32 -12.43 -13.26 11.68
C GLN A 32 -12.05 -13.36 10.19
N LEU A 33 -11.07 -12.57 9.74
CA LEU A 33 -10.52 -12.70 8.39
C LEU A 33 -9.93 -14.08 8.16
N PHE A 34 -9.12 -14.57 9.12
CA PHE A 34 -8.59 -15.93 9.04
C PHE A 34 -9.72 -16.93 8.90
N LYS A 35 -10.78 -16.88 9.72
CA LYS A 35 -11.92 -17.81 9.62
C LYS A 35 -12.60 -17.80 8.25
N GLU A 36 -12.83 -16.63 7.68
CA GLU A 36 -13.53 -16.46 6.40
C GLU A 36 -12.73 -16.96 5.18
N LEU A 37 -11.40 -16.98 5.22
CA LEU A 37 -10.60 -17.37 4.05
C LEU A 37 -10.67 -18.88 3.78
N ASP A 38 -10.55 -19.23 2.50
CA ASP A 38 -10.54 -20.62 2.04
C ASP A 38 -9.32 -21.36 2.58
N GLU A 39 -9.42 -22.70 2.62
CA GLU A 39 -8.35 -23.54 3.12
C GLU A 39 -7.03 -23.34 2.37
N ASP A 40 -7.02 -23.02 1.07
CA ASP A 40 -5.74 -22.93 0.35
C ASP A 40 -4.99 -21.59 0.53
N PHE A 41 -5.47 -20.69 1.39
CA PHE A 41 -4.90 -19.35 1.56
C PHE A 41 -3.96 -19.20 2.75
N ILE A 42 -2.81 -18.57 2.53
CA ILE A 42 -1.84 -18.23 3.59
C ILE A 42 -2.05 -16.77 4.00
N LEU A 43 -2.28 -16.56 5.31
CA LEU A 43 -2.40 -15.22 5.87
C LEU A 43 -1.09 -14.81 6.55
N VAL A 44 -0.49 -13.75 6.06
CA VAL A 44 0.80 -13.24 6.52
C VAL A 44 0.57 -11.95 7.30
N THR A 45 1.20 -11.80 8.46
CA THR A 45 0.92 -10.72 9.40
C THR A 45 2.15 -10.39 10.24
N ARG A 46 2.14 -9.23 10.90
CA ARG A 46 3.22 -8.73 11.76
C ARG A 46 2.69 -8.39 13.16
N ASP A 47 1.68 -9.12 13.60
CA ASP A 47 1.03 -8.88 14.88
C ASP A 47 1.65 -9.75 15.98
N PRO A 48 2.41 -9.17 16.92
CA PRO A 48 2.99 -9.93 18.03
C PRO A 48 1.91 -10.54 18.95
N GLU A 49 0.65 -10.09 18.89
CA GLU A 49 -0.45 -10.64 19.67
C GLU A 49 -0.91 -12.02 19.17
N LEU A 50 -0.47 -12.46 17.99
CA LEU A 50 -0.73 -13.83 17.48
C LEU A 50 -0.15 -14.94 18.34
N GLU A 51 0.87 -14.64 19.14
CA GLU A 51 1.39 -15.54 20.17
C GLU A 51 0.27 -16.02 21.12
N LEU A 52 -0.72 -15.17 21.41
CA LEU A 52 -1.89 -15.50 22.24
C LEU A 52 -2.84 -16.49 21.57
N ALA A 53 -2.71 -16.67 20.26
CA ALA A 53 -3.62 -17.47 19.45
C ALA A 53 -3.03 -18.81 19.00
N LYS A 54 -1.79 -19.14 19.41
CA LYS A 54 -1.12 -20.41 19.06
C LYS A 54 -1.90 -21.67 19.47
N GLY A 55 -2.81 -21.58 20.45
CA GLY A 55 -3.72 -22.67 20.82
C GLY A 55 -4.90 -22.86 19.86
N SER A 56 -5.25 -21.84 19.07
CA SER A 56 -6.46 -21.79 18.22
C SER A 56 -6.16 -21.66 16.73
N LEU A 57 -4.89 -21.39 16.37
CA LEU A 57 -4.41 -21.13 15.03
C LEU A 57 -3.11 -21.89 14.78
N ARG A 58 -2.94 -22.37 13.55
CA ARG A 58 -1.64 -22.88 13.10
C ARG A 58 -0.75 -21.71 12.72
N VAL A 59 0.15 -21.34 13.62
CA VAL A 59 1.14 -20.26 13.42
C VAL A 59 2.49 -20.88 13.05
N SER A 60 3.09 -20.39 11.97
CA SER A 60 4.44 -20.75 11.53
C SER A 60 5.30 -19.50 11.40
N ARG A 61 6.62 -19.68 11.54
CA ARG A 61 7.61 -18.64 11.21
C ARG A 61 8.05 -18.71 9.75
N ASP A 62 7.82 -19.85 9.10
CA ASP A 62 8.19 -20.13 7.71
C ASP A 62 6.99 -20.56 6.86
N PHE A 63 7.11 -20.41 5.54
CA PHE A 63 6.14 -20.99 4.60
C PHE A 63 6.23 -22.51 4.60
N VAL A 64 5.15 -23.17 5.01
CA VAL A 64 5.07 -24.62 4.98
C VAL A 64 4.47 -25.05 3.65
N GLY A 65 5.25 -25.72 2.81
CA GLY A 65 4.78 -26.28 1.53
C GLY A 65 3.67 -27.32 1.74
N GLY A 66 2.70 -27.38 0.81
CA GLY A 66 1.61 -28.38 0.84
C GLY A 66 0.50 -28.13 1.87
N SER A 67 0.44 -26.94 2.46
CA SER A 67 -0.45 -26.63 3.57
C SER A 67 -1.66 -25.77 3.21
N LYS A 68 -2.81 -26.15 3.80
CA LYS A 68 -4.15 -25.59 3.62
C LYS A 68 -4.60 -24.67 4.78
N LYS A 69 -4.04 -23.46 4.95
CA LYS A 69 -4.47 -22.38 5.89
C LYS A 69 -3.62 -22.26 7.16
N TYR A 70 -2.63 -21.38 7.11
CA TYR A 70 -1.69 -21.08 8.19
C TYR A 70 -1.48 -19.58 8.32
N VAL A 71 -1.06 -19.18 9.52
CA VAL A 71 -0.59 -17.83 9.80
C VAL A 71 0.92 -17.80 9.75
N VAL A 72 1.48 -16.90 8.95
CA VAL A 72 2.91 -16.63 8.98
C VAL A 72 3.14 -15.32 9.73
N ASP A 73 3.78 -15.41 10.89
CA ASP A 73 4.18 -14.25 11.67
C ASP A 73 5.54 -13.73 11.18
N LEU A 74 5.51 -12.58 10.50
CA LEU A 74 6.68 -11.86 10.01
C LEU A 74 7.18 -10.77 10.96
N SER A 75 6.72 -10.72 12.21
CA SER A 75 7.18 -9.73 13.21
C SER A 75 8.70 -9.77 13.42
N TYR A 76 9.32 -10.91 13.14
CA TYR A 76 10.77 -11.13 13.16
C TYR A 76 11.45 -10.85 11.81
N LEU A 77 10.70 -10.82 10.71
CA LEU A 77 11.20 -10.67 9.33
C LEU A 77 11.15 -9.23 8.83
N LEU A 78 11.26 -8.26 9.75
CA LEU A 78 11.48 -6.84 9.46
C LEU A 78 12.69 -6.59 8.53
N GLU A 79 13.59 -7.57 8.40
CA GLU A 79 14.87 -7.47 7.70
C GLU A 79 14.87 -7.94 6.25
N ILE A 80 13.90 -8.74 5.78
CA ILE A 80 13.98 -9.24 4.41
C ILE A 80 13.36 -8.21 3.46
N GLY A 81 14.19 -7.23 3.06
CA GLY A 81 13.92 -6.29 1.96
C GLY A 81 13.69 -6.94 0.59
N HIS A 82 13.58 -8.27 0.53
CA HIS A 82 13.48 -9.14 -0.64
C HIS A 82 12.31 -10.13 -0.58
N PHE A 83 11.28 -9.84 0.21
CA PHE A 83 10.14 -10.75 0.36
C PHE A 83 9.12 -10.63 -0.80
N ARG A 84 8.87 -11.74 -1.49
CA ARG A 84 7.74 -11.92 -2.42
C ARG A 84 6.78 -12.95 -1.84
N LEU A 85 5.50 -12.62 -1.87
CA LEU A 85 4.44 -13.53 -1.48
C LEU A 85 4.33 -14.68 -2.49
N PRO A 86 4.18 -15.93 -2.03
CA PRO A 86 3.84 -17.04 -2.91
C PRO A 86 2.42 -16.87 -3.46
N ARG A 87 2.05 -17.72 -4.43
CA ARG A 87 0.66 -17.84 -4.89
C ARG A 87 -0.25 -18.24 -3.72
N ASN A 88 -1.51 -17.82 -3.79
CA ASN A 88 -2.52 -18.00 -2.73
C ASN A 88 -2.08 -17.45 -1.35
N ALA A 89 -1.36 -16.33 -1.31
CA ALA A 89 -0.96 -15.69 -0.06
C ALA A 89 -1.30 -14.20 -0.02
N ALA A 90 -1.90 -13.79 1.10
CA ALA A 90 -2.23 -12.39 1.38
C ALA A 90 -1.47 -11.92 2.62
N CYS A 91 -0.83 -10.75 2.52
CA CYS A 91 -0.19 -10.09 3.65
C CYS A 91 -1.05 -8.93 4.11
N ILE A 92 -1.54 -8.99 5.35
CA ILE A 92 -2.31 -7.91 5.96
C ILE A 92 -1.41 -7.20 6.96
N VAL A 93 -1.17 -5.91 6.75
CA VAL A 93 -0.24 -5.12 7.56
C VAL A 93 -0.82 -3.77 7.91
N GLU A 94 -0.52 -3.29 9.11
CA GLU A 94 -0.94 -1.96 9.56
C GLU A 94 0.04 -0.85 9.15
N ALA A 95 1.33 -1.20 9.01
CA ALA A 95 2.42 -0.29 8.66
C ALA A 95 3.38 -0.95 7.65
N PRO A 96 3.13 -0.79 6.33
CA PRO A 96 3.95 -1.41 5.29
C PRO A 96 5.30 -0.71 5.11
N SER A 97 6.31 -1.45 4.66
CA SER A 97 7.59 -0.88 4.20
C SER A 97 7.66 -0.80 2.68
N ARG A 98 8.52 0.09 2.17
CA ARG A 98 8.75 0.24 0.72
C ARG A 98 9.11 -1.04 0.00
N SER A 99 9.95 -1.86 0.61
CA SER A 99 10.35 -3.13 0.03
C SER A 99 9.18 -4.11 -0.10
N LEU A 100 8.28 -4.14 0.89
CA LEU A 100 7.08 -4.99 0.86
C LEU A 100 6.16 -4.57 -0.28
N VAL A 101 5.85 -3.27 -0.38
CA VAL A 101 4.92 -2.75 -1.39
C VAL A 101 5.49 -2.84 -2.80
N LEU A 102 6.77 -2.51 -3.01
CA LEU A 102 7.34 -2.51 -4.37
C LEU A 102 7.50 -3.92 -4.97
N ARG A 103 7.60 -4.97 -4.15
CA ARG A 103 7.83 -6.34 -4.61
C ARG A 103 6.56 -7.18 -4.76
N ASN A 104 5.44 -6.71 -4.22
CA ASN A 104 4.19 -7.44 -4.18
C ASN A 104 3.07 -6.58 -4.77
N LYS A 105 2.07 -7.24 -5.38
CA LYS A 105 0.84 -6.58 -5.84
C LYS A 105 0.14 -5.97 -4.64
N LEU A 106 -0.18 -4.68 -4.71
CA LEU A 106 -0.96 -4.01 -3.66
C LEU A 106 -2.43 -4.20 -4.01
N LEU A 107 -3.14 -5.00 -3.20
CA LEU A 107 -4.54 -5.31 -3.48
C LEU A 107 -5.45 -4.16 -3.04
N ARG A 108 -5.14 -3.57 -1.88
CA ARG A 108 -5.93 -2.50 -1.28
C ARG A 108 -5.16 -1.77 -0.19
N VAL A 109 -5.43 -0.48 -0.05
CA VAL A 109 -5.06 0.32 1.12
C VAL A 109 -6.32 0.93 1.69
N TYR A 110 -6.60 0.66 2.95
CA TYR A 110 -7.61 1.37 3.72
C TYR A 110 -6.89 2.48 4.47
N HIS A 111 -7.09 3.73 4.06
CA HIS A 111 -6.42 4.84 4.75
C HIS A 111 -7.07 5.10 6.11
N SER A 112 -6.26 5.34 7.13
CA SER A 112 -6.76 5.65 8.48
C SER A 112 -7.75 6.81 8.46
N GLU A 113 -7.48 7.84 7.65
CA GLU A 113 -8.34 9.01 7.50
C GLU A 113 -9.76 8.64 7.03
N ASP A 114 -9.86 7.76 6.04
CA ASP A 114 -11.13 7.29 5.51
C ASP A 114 -11.85 6.39 6.52
N LEU A 115 -11.10 5.54 7.22
CA LEU A 115 -11.65 4.67 8.26
C LEU A 115 -12.21 5.46 9.45
N ILE A 116 -11.58 6.57 9.84
CA ILE A 116 -12.11 7.45 10.89
C ILE A 116 -13.37 8.16 10.39
N ARG A 117 -13.34 8.68 9.16
CA ARG A 117 -14.49 9.37 8.54
C ARG A 117 -15.70 8.45 8.44
N GLU A 118 -15.49 7.18 8.08
CA GLU A 118 -16.52 6.15 8.01
C GLU A 118 -16.87 5.51 9.37
N LYS A 119 -16.31 6.03 10.47
CA LYS A 119 -16.53 5.58 11.85
C LYS A 119 -16.14 4.12 12.12
N TYR A 120 -15.21 3.57 11.33
CA TYR A 120 -14.60 2.27 11.62
C TYR A 120 -13.46 2.36 12.63
N LEU A 121 -12.75 3.51 12.66
CA LEU A 121 -11.72 3.79 13.65
C LEU A 121 -12.11 5.03 14.47
N PRO A 122 -12.01 4.98 15.80
CA PRO A 122 -12.19 6.18 16.63
C PRO A 122 -10.99 7.13 16.48
N SER A 123 -11.22 8.44 16.59
CA SER A 123 -10.15 9.43 16.73
C SER A 123 -9.36 9.24 18.03
N PHE A 124 -8.15 9.78 18.11
CA PHE A 124 -7.35 9.81 19.34
C PHE A 124 -6.86 11.22 19.65
N LYS A 125 -6.52 11.46 20.92
CA LYS A 125 -6.05 12.75 21.42
C LYS A 125 -4.52 12.79 21.47
N VAL A 126 -3.93 13.91 21.11
CA VAL A 126 -2.51 14.21 21.36
C VAL A 126 -2.39 15.35 22.36
N ILE A 127 -1.47 15.19 23.32
CA ILE A 127 -1.06 16.19 24.32
C ILE A 127 0.44 16.39 24.13
N ARG A 128 0.85 17.53 23.57
CA ARG A 128 2.25 17.78 23.20
C ARG A 128 2.97 18.64 24.24
N TYR A 129 4.17 18.22 24.60
CA TYR A 129 5.11 18.99 25.40
C TYR A 129 6.37 19.31 24.59
N SER A 130 6.93 20.50 24.80
CA SER A 130 8.28 20.82 24.33
C SER A 130 9.30 20.76 25.45
N SER A 131 10.51 20.35 25.06
CA SER A 131 11.68 20.36 25.93
C SER A 131 12.44 21.67 25.82
N SER A 132 12.94 22.20 26.94
CA SER A 132 13.86 23.36 26.95
C SER A 132 15.16 23.10 26.17
N ARG A 133 15.57 21.84 26.05
CA ARG A 133 16.71 21.38 25.25
C ARG A 133 16.55 19.93 24.82
N ARG A 134 17.07 19.61 23.64
CA ARG A 134 17.12 18.23 23.15
C ARG A 134 18.16 17.42 23.94
N LEU A 135 17.72 16.34 24.58
CA LEU A 135 18.62 15.39 25.22
C LEU A 135 18.82 14.16 24.32
N PRO A 136 20.06 13.70 24.12
CA PRO A 136 20.32 12.49 23.32
C PRO A 136 19.57 11.29 23.86
N GLN A 137 18.94 10.50 23.00
CA GLN A 137 18.19 9.30 23.41
C GLN A 137 19.11 8.12 23.78
N SER A 138 20.33 8.10 23.23
CA SER A 138 21.37 7.09 23.48
C SER A 138 22.06 7.21 24.84
N ARG A 139 21.72 8.23 25.63
CA ARG A 139 22.26 8.47 26.97
C ARG A 139 21.09 8.59 27.94
N ALA A 140 21.24 8.00 29.12
CA ALA A 140 20.26 8.13 30.18
C ALA A 140 20.46 9.42 30.96
N PHE A 141 19.38 10.10 31.32
CA PHE A 141 19.38 11.33 32.13
C PHE A 141 18.41 11.24 33.28
N LYS A 142 18.89 11.48 34.51
CA LYS A 142 18.08 11.45 35.72
C LYS A 142 16.93 12.47 35.64
N GLU A 143 17.21 13.67 35.17
CA GLU A 143 16.24 14.76 35.09
C GLU A 143 15.13 14.47 34.06
N ARG A 144 15.41 13.70 33.01
CA ARG A 144 14.36 13.25 32.09
C ARG A 144 13.40 12.30 32.78
N VAL A 145 13.92 11.32 33.51
CA VAL A 145 13.12 10.36 34.29
C VAL A 145 12.23 11.09 35.30
N GLU A 146 12.80 12.06 36.04
CA GLU A 146 12.04 12.89 37.00
C GLU A 146 10.90 13.64 36.31
N LYS A 147 11.14 14.28 35.16
CA LYS A 147 10.08 14.95 34.41
C LYS A 147 9.04 14.01 33.82
N VAL A 148 9.45 12.83 33.34
CA VAL A 148 8.50 11.81 32.89
C VAL A 148 7.62 11.34 34.05
N LYS A 149 8.20 11.17 35.25
CA LYS A 149 7.44 10.81 36.46
C LYS A 149 6.40 11.88 36.82
N GLU A 150 6.79 13.15 36.87
CA GLU A 150 5.87 14.28 37.13
C GLU A 150 4.69 14.29 36.13
N ILE A 151 4.98 14.02 34.84
CA ILE A 151 3.93 13.89 33.82
C ILE A 151 3.07 12.65 34.06
N TYR A 152 3.68 11.50 34.38
CA TYR A 152 2.97 10.25 34.62
C TYR A 152 1.98 10.34 35.79
N GLU A 153 2.30 11.11 36.83
CA GLU A 153 1.37 11.34 37.96
C GLU A 153 0.04 11.95 37.50
N ARG A 154 0.06 12.78 36.46
CA ARG A 154 -1.15 13.36 35.83
C ARG A 154 -1.85 12.42 34.86
N PHE A 155 -1.13 11.43 34.34
CA PHE A 155 -1.59 10.48 33.33
C PHE A 155 -1.33 9.03 33.79
N SER A 156 -1.80 8.71 34.99
CA SER A 156 -1.53 7.42 35.62
C SER A 156 -2.14 6.26 34.80
N GLY A 157 -1.41 5.15 34.76
CA GLY A 157 -1.80 3.96 33.98
C GLY A 157 -1.49 4.03 32.48
N PHE A 158 -0.76 5.04 32.02
CA PHE A 158 -0.26 5.12 30.64
C PHE A 158 0.99 4.25 30.47
N THR A 159 1.19 3.64 29.31
CA THR A 159 2.48 2.99 29.01
C THR A 159 3.50 4.06 28.61
N VAL A 160 4.65 4.11 29.28
CA VAL A 160 5.76 5.00 28.92
C VAL A 160 6.68 4.32 27.93
N VAL A 161 6.89 4.92 26.77
CA VAL A 161 7.94 4.51 25.82
C VAL A 161 9.20 5.30 26.14
N ALA A 162 10.14 4.63 26.81
CA ALA A 162 11.40 5.20 27.24
C ALA A 162 12.44 5.23 26.10
N PRO A 163 13.37 6.20 26.11
CA PRO A 163 14.42 6.29 25.09
C PRO A 163 15.42 5.15 25.15
N ASN A 164 15.73 4.65 26.35
CA ASN A 164 16.75 3.64 26.57
C ASN A 164 16.44 2.71 27.76
N SER A 165 17.18 1.60 27.84
CA SER A 165 17.06 0.57 28.89
C SER A 165 17.20 1.14 30.30
N LYS A 166 18.23 1.95 30.57
CA LYS A 166 18.45 2.52 31.91
C LYS A 166 17.31 3.42 32.40
N GLU A 167 16.81 4.33 31.56
CA GLU A 167 15.68 5.19 31.93
C GLU A 167 14.39 4.38 32.11
N ARG A 168 14.17 3.34 31.29
CA ARG A 168 13.05 2.40 31.49
C ARG A 168 13.12 1.73 32.86
N ASP A 169 14.28 1.21 33.24
CA ASP A 169 14.45 0.49 34.49
C ASP A 169 14.24 1.42 35.69
N MET A 170 14.79 2.65 35.63
CA MET A 170 14.52 3.66 36.65
C MET A 170 13.04 4.02 36.78
N LEU A 171 12.30 4.13 35.66
CA LEU A 171 10.85 4.37 35.69
C LEU A 171 10.11 3.17 36.33
N ARG A 172 10.52 1.94 36.02
CA ARG A 172 9.96 0.72 36.62
C ARG A 172 10.21 0.63 38.12
N ASP A 173 11.36 1.10 38.60
CA ASP A 173 11.66 1.20 40.04
C ASP A 173 10.66 2.12 40.77
N TYR A 174 10.05 3.09 40.06
CA TYR A 174 8.95 3.93 40.57
C TYR A 174 7.56 3.31 40.36
N GLY A 175 7.45 2.04 39.94
CA GLY A 175 6.18 1.38 39.65
C GLY A 175 5.52 1.84 38.35
N ILE A 176 6.24 2.53 37.47
CA ILE A 176 5.71 3.03 36.19
C ILE A 176 5.84 1.93 35.13
N LYS A 177 4.75 1.68 34.38
CA LYS A 177 4.76 0.78 33.23
C LYS A 177 5.58 1.39 32.09
N ALA A 178 6.87 1.07 32.02
CA ALA A 178 7.78 1.55 31.00
C ALA A 178 8.28 0.42 30.08
N VAL A 179 8.39 0.71 28.79
CA VAL A 179 8.92 -0.18 27.75
C VAL A 179 9.95 0.55 26.89
N THR A 180 10.88 -0.19 26.30
CA THR A 180 11.79 0.31 25.27
C THR A 180 11.35 -0.12 23.88
N ASP A 181 10.78 -1.31 23.74
CA ASP A 181 10.29 -1.78 22.45
C ASP A 181 8.86 -1.28 22.18
N LEU A 182 8.63 -0.61 21.05
CA LEU A 182 7.27 -0.20 20.65
C LEU A 182 6.31 -1.39 20.53
N ARG A 183 6.84 -2.59 20.25
CA ARG A 183 6.04 -3.81 20.11
C ARG A 183 5.46 -4.29 21.44
N GLU A 184 6.00 -3.82 22.57
CA GLU A 184 5.49 -4.11 23.91
C GLU A 184 4.33 -3.18 24.31
N VAL A 185 4.02 -2.15 23.51
CA VAL A 185 2.91 -1.25 23.75
C VAL A 185 1.59 -1.95 23.42
N LYS A 186 0.82 -2.29 24.45
CA LYS A 186 -0.49 -2.95 24.34
C LYS A 186 -1.68 -2.02 24.59
N ASP A 187 -1.43 -0.84 25.16
CA ASP A 187 -2.48 0.11 25.51
C ASP A 187 -2.57 1.23 24.47
N ASN A 188 -3.75 1.81 24.33
CA ASN A 188 -3.97 3.00 23.50
C ASN A 188 -3.67 4.33 24.23
N ARG A 189 -3.14 4.26 25.46
CA ARG A 189 -2.74 5.41 26.29
C ARG A 189 -1.24 5.37 26.52
N VAL A 190 -0.51 6.28 25.87
CA VAL A 190 0.95 6.22 25.77
C VAL A 190 1.58 7.55 26.13
N ILE A 191 2.66 7.53 26.90
CA ILE A 191 3.59 8.65 27.06
C ILE A 191 4.84 8.35 26.25
N LEU A 192 5.07 9.13 25.20
CA LEU A 192 6.24 9.00 24.34
C LEU A 192 7.35 9.91 24.86
N SER A 193 8.37 9.32 25.49
CA SER A 193 9.59 10.02 25.96
C SER A 193 10.76 9.86 24.96
N ARG A 194 10.52 9.12 23.88
CA ARG A 194 11.50 8.82 22.83
C ARG A 194 11.05 9.40 21.49
N GLU A 195 11.90 10.19 20.86
CA GLU A 195 11.59 10.68 19.52
C GLU A 195 11.75 9.53 18.50
N ILE A 196 10.67 9.25 17.77
CA ILE A 196 10.65 8.28 16.67
C ILE A 196 11.14 8.98 15.42
N THR A 197 12.11 8.38 14.73
CA THR A 197 12.79 9.03 13.59
C THR A 197 12.34 8.54 12.23
N THR A 198 11.41 7.58 12.14
CA THR A 198 10.87 7.06 10.87
C THR A 198 9.36 6.89 10.89
N MET A 199 8.74 7.17 9.74
CA MET A 199 7.30 7.05 9.56
C MET A 199 6.74 5.64 9.86
N PRO A 200 7.36 4.51 9.46
CA PRO A 200 6.77 3.20 9.75
C PRO A 200 6.67 2.89 11.25
N ALA A 201 7.65 3.31 12.05
CA ALA A 201 7.59 3.18 13.51
C ALA A 201 6.53 4.10 14.12
N TYR A 202 6.38 5.31 13.56
CA TYR A 202 5.32 6.22 13.97
C TYR A 202 3.93 5.65 13.66
N LEU A 203 3.71 5.14 12.45
CA LEU A 203 2.45 4.48 12.07
C LEU A 203 2.14 3.27 12.95
N TYR A 204 3.17 2.49 13.31
CA TYR A 204 2.98 1.36 14.24
C TYR A 204 2.43 1.85 15.59
N LEU A 205 3.06 2.86 16.21
CA LEU A 205 2.56 3.45 17.45
C LEU A 205 1.16 4.04 17.25
N ARG A 206 0.98 4.82 16.19
CA ARG A 206 -0.28 5.50 15.84
C ARG A 206 -1.45 4.53 15.73
N ASN A 207 -1.24 3.35 15.15
CA ASN A 207 -2.28 2.33 15.01
C ASN A 207 -2.72 1.72 16.35
N LYS A 208 -1.91 1.83 17.41
CA LYS A 208 -2.31 1.44 18.77
C LYS A 208 -3.09 2.53 19.50
N LEU A 209 -3.01 3.79 19.06
CA LEU A 209 -3.60 4.94 19.77
C LEU A 209 -5.08 5.13 19.53
N TRP A 210 -5.73 4.40 18.61
CA TRP A 210 -7.13 4.63 18.26
C TRP A 210 -8.06 4.64 19.50
N GLY A 211 -8.83 5.72 19.64
CA GLY A 211 -9.74 5.91 20.78
C GLY A 211 -9.04 6.25 22.10
N GLY A 212 -7.72 6.47 22.08
CA GLY A 212 -6.89 6.70 23.24
C GLY A 212 -6.19 8.06 23.22
N VAL A 213 -5.03 8.12 23.88
CA VAL A 213 -4.30 9.36 24.15
C VAL A 213 -2.79 9.15 23.99
N LEU A 214 -2.14 10.02 23.22
CA LEU A 214 -0.69 10.15 23.16
C LEU A 214 -0.24 11.41 23.89
N VAL A 215 0.56 11.25 24.93
CA VAL A 215 1.33 12.33 25.54
C VAL A 215 2.71 12.34 24.87
N ASP A 216 2.94 13.27 23.95
CA ASP A 216 4.19 13.38 23.21
C ASP A 216 5.13 14.36 23.91
N LEU A 217 6.20 13.85 24.51
CA LEU A 217 7.24 14.66 25.16
C LEU A 217 8.37 15.02 24.19
N THR A 218 8.12 14.86 22.90
CA THR A 218 9.10 14.92 21.82
C THR A 218 8.54 15.70 20.63
N ASN A 219 9.32 15.75 19.55
CA ASN A 219 8.89 16.37 18.29
C ASN A 219 8.23 15.37 17.32
N THR A 220 7.98 14.13 17.73
CA THR A 220 7.54 13.04 16.84
C THR A 220 6.24 13.39 16.11
N THR A 221 5.21 13.80 16.86
CA THR A 221 3.90 14.13 16.29
C THR A 221 4.00 15.31 15.34
N MET A 222 4.77 16.35 15.69
CA MET A 222 4.99 17.51 14.82
C MET A 222 5.64 17.13 13.49
N LEU A 223 6.54 16.13 13.50
CA LEU A 223 7.23 15.68 12.30
C LEU A 223 6.33 14.83 11.38
N TYR A 224 5.41 14.04 11.96
CA TYR A 224 4.75 12.94 11.24
C TYR A 224 3.22 12.94 11.23
N GLU A 225 2.53 13.58 12.18
CA GLU A 225 1.06 13.63 12.19
C GLU A 225 0.52 14.71 11.25
N GLU A 226 0.92 14.59 9.98
CA GLU A 226 0.39 15.35 8.87
C GLU A 226 -0.19 14.33 7.88
N TRP A 227 -1.43 14.54 7.44
CA TRP A 227 -2.21 13.51 6.76
C TRP A 227 -1.61 13.08 5.42
N GLU A 228 -0.94 13.96 4.67
CA GLU A 228 -0.23 13.57 3.45
C GLU A 228 0.90 12.59 3.76
N LYS A 229 1.72 12.88 4.78
CA LYS A 229 2.78 11.98 5.25
C LYS A 229 2.22 10.64 5.77
N VAL A 230 1.16 10.67 6.58
CA VAL A 230 0.51 9.46 7.11
C VAL A 230 0.05 8.56 5.96
N ARG A 231 -0.70 9.12 5.00
CA ARG A 231 -1.18 8.34 3.83
C ARG A 231 -0.02 7.83 2.97
N LEU A 232 1.01 8.64 2.77
CA LEU A 232 2.22 8.22 2.07
C LEU A 232 2.93 7.06 2.78
N GLY A 233 2.92 7.05 4.11
CA GLY A 233 3.40 5.93 4.92
C GLY A 233 2.53 4.68 4.81
N GLU A 234 1.21 4.81 4.78
CA GLU A 234 0.27 3.70 4.53
C GLU A 234 0.39 3.13 3.12
N LEU A 235 0.84 3.92 2.14
CA LEU A 235 1.22 3.42 0.81
C LEU A 235 2.56 2.66 0.84
N GLY A 236 3.29 2.69 1.97
CA GLY A 236 4.58 2.04 2.14
C GLY A 236 5.73 2.81 1.50
N PHE A 237 5.69 4.14 1.41
CA PHE A 237 6.79 4.89 0.78
C PHE A 237 8.11 4.84 1.56
N TYR A 238 8.04 4.80 2.89
CA TYR A 238 9.20 4.99 3.76
C TYR A 238 9.96 3.69 4.05
N LYS A 239 11.24 3.85 4.40
CA LYS A 239 12.10 2.77 4.90
C LYS A 239 11.89 2.60 6.41
N LEU A 240 12.06 1.37 6.87
CA LEU A 240 11.96 1.01 8.29
C LEU A 240 13.32 1.16 8.97
N SER A 241 13.33 1.58 10.24
CA SER A 241 14.50 1.64 11.11
C SER A 241 14.27 0.79 12.35
N GLN A 242 15.09 -0.25 12.59
CA GLN A 242 14.95 -1.08 13.79
C GLN A 242 15.18 -0.31 15.09
N ARG A 243 16.05 0.69 15.05
CA ARG A 243 16.41 1.49 16.21
C ARG A 243 15.19 2.24 16.75
N ASP A 244 14.28 2.66 15.87
CA ASP A 244 13.03 3.31 16.28
C ASP A 244 12.04 2.36 16.96
N PHE A 245 12.18 1.04 16.77
CA PHE A 245 11.34 0.06 17.48
C PHE A 245 11.95 -0.27 18.84
N LYS A 246 13.20 -0.74 18.86
CA LYS A 246 13.85 -1.32 20.04
C LYS A 246 14.35 -0.28 21.06
N GLY A 247 14.63 0.94 20.62
CA GLY A 247 15.28 1.96 21.45
C GLY A 247 16.80 1.79 21.53
N TYR A 248 17.40 2.45 22.52
CA TYR A 248 18.84 2.40 22.77
C TYR A 248 19.14 1.54 24.00
N ASP A 249 20.29 0.88 23.97
CA ASP A 249 20.84 0.26 25.17
C ASP A 249 21.90 1.20 25.76
N THR A 250 21.81 1.48 27.06
CA THR A 250 22.74 2.36 27.76
C THR A 250 22.81 1.96 29.23
N GLU A 251 23.99 2.02 29.82
CA GLU A 251 24.19 1.79 31.25
C GLU A 251 24.57 3.09 32.00
N GLN A 252 25.06 4.08 31.25
CA GLN A 252 25.59 5.32 31.81
C GLN A 252 24.46 6.32 32.13
N LEU A 253 24.35 6.68 33.40
CA LEU A 253 23.45 7.72 33.87
C LEU A 253 24.17 9.07 33.87
N ASN A 254 23.60 10.05 33.19
CA ASN A 254 24.08 11.42 33.11
C ASN A 254 23.16 12.34 33.91
N SER A 255 23.68 13.53 34.22
CA SER A 255 22.92 14.63 34.81
C SER A 255 22.96 15.85 33.90
N VAL A 256 21.88 16.62 33.88
CA VAL A 256 21.74 17.86 33.14
C VAL A 256 20.87 18.86 33.89
N LYS A 257 21.44 20.02 34.22
CA LYS A 257 20.68 21.10 34.88
C LYS A 257 19.75 21.81 33.90
N GLY A 258 18.59 22.25 34.39
CA GLY A 258 17.66 23.12 33.65
C GLY A 258 16.83 22.42 32.56
N PHE A 259 16.79 21.09 32.54
CA PHE A 259 15.86 20.36 31.68
C PHE A 259 14.42 20.55 32.18
N SER A 260 13.54 21.02 31.32
CA SER A 260 12.12 21.18 31.62
C SER A 260 11.27 20.79 30.42
N LEU A 261 10.04 20.37 30.73
CA LEU A 261 8.98 20.10 29.75
C LEU A 261 7.86 21.11 29.95
N LYS A 262 7.38 21.72 28.87
CA LYS A 262 6.26 22.66 28.90
C LYS A 262 5.16 22.17 27.98
N LEU A 263 3.92 22.15 28.48
CA LEU A 263 2.75 21.86 27.65
C LEU A 263 2.64 22.92 26.55
N GLU A 264 2.53 22.47 25.30
CA GLU A 264 2.38 23.35 24.15
C GLU A 264 0.94 23.38 23.64
N GLU A 265 0.39 22.20 23.34
CA GLU A 265 -0.93 22.09 22.74
C GLU A 265 -1.59 20.75 23.05
N GLU A 266 -2.91 20.73 22.94
CA GLU A 266 -3.74 19.53 22.99
C GLU A 266 -4.71 19.55 21.80
N PHE A 267 -4.77 18.46 21.04
CA PHE A 267 -5.67 18.38 19.90
C PHE A 267 -6.14 16.95 19.66
N ASN A 268 -7.26 16.81 18.95
CA ASN A 268 -7.75 15.52 18.47
C ASN A 268 -7.31 15.31 17.02
N VAL A 269 -6.83 14.12 16.71
CA VAL A 269 -6.59 13.72 15.33
C VAL A 269 -7.93 13.53 14.63
N THR A 270 -8.24 14.44 13.71
CA THR A 270 -9.50 14.46 12.98
C THR A 270 -9.25 14.37 11.48
N PRO A 271 -10.12 13.67 10.73
CA PRO A 271 -9.96 13.53 9.29
C PRO A 271 -10.20 14.88 8.60
N ARG A 272 -9.52 15.12 7.49
CA ARG A 272 -9.77 16.30 6.66
C ARG A 272 -11.13 16.20 5.98
N ARG A 273 -11.72 17.36 5.70
CA ARG A 273 -12.99 17.48 4.97
C ARG A 273 -12.83 16.94 3.54
N ASP A 274 -11.85 17.48 2.84
CA ASP A 274 -11.58 17.15 1.44
C ASP A 274 -10.25 16.43 1.29
N VAL A 275 -10.25 15.40 0.46
CA VAL A 275 -9.08 14.58 0.17
C VAL A 275 -8.94 14.42 -1.32
N THR A 276 -7.83 14.90 -1.86
CA THR A 276 -7.51 14.75 -3.28
C THR A 276 -7.24 13.28 -3.60
N LYS A 277 -8.17 12.66 -4.33
CA LYS A 277 -8.05 11.26 -4.77
C LYS A 277 -7.26 11.19 -6.08
N VAL A 278 -6.42 10.17 -6.18
CA VAL A 278 -5.77 9.78 -7.44
C VAL A 278 -6.61 8.68 -8.09
N LYS A 279 -6.81 8.77 -9.39
CA LYS A 279 -7.55 7.78 -10.18
C LYS A 279 -6.79 7.47 -11.44
N LEU A 280 -6.91 6.21 -11.90
CA LEU A 280 -6.51 5.79 -13.23
C LEU A 280 -7.78 5.44 -14.00
N ILE A 281 -8.10 6.21 -15.04
CA ILE A 281 -9.32 6.01 -15.86
C ILE A 281 -8.93 6.10 -17.32
N GLY A 282 -9.13 5.02 -18.10
CA GLY A 282 -8.78 4.99 -19.52
C GLY A 282 -7.30 5.27 -19.74
N GLY A 283 -6.43 4.78 -18.85
CA GLY A 283 -5.00 5.09 -18.85
C GLY A 283 -4.62 6.47 -18.28
N LYS A 284 -5.56 7.40 -18.08
CA LYS A 284 -5.25 8.75 -17.57
C LYS A 284 -5.08 8.76 -16.06
N VAL A 285 -3.94 9.28 -15.61
CA VAL A 285 -3.65 9.53 -14.20
C VAL A 285 -4.25 10.87 -13.81
N LEU A 286 -5.38 10.81 -13.12
CA LEU A 286 -6.15 11.98 -12.69
C LEU A 286 -5.97 12.23 -11.20
N ALA A 287 -5.82 13.50 -10.84
CA ALA A 287 -5.51 13.91 -9.49
C ALA A 287 -6.19 15.25 -9.22
N GLY A 288 -7.22 15.25 -8.36
CA GLY A 288 -8.05 16.45 -8.15
C GLY A 288 -8.77 16.95 -9.41
N GLY A 289 -9.06 16.05 -10.36
CA GLY A 289 -9.65 16.38 -11.66
C GLY A 289 -8.65 16.83 -12.72
N ARG A 290 -7.36 16.99 -12.39
CA ARG A 290 -6.30 17.33 -13.34
C ARG A 290 -5.59 16.09 -13.85
N GLU A 291 -5.21 16.09 -15.13
CA GLU A 291 -4.45 15.01 -15.75
C GLU A 291 -2.94 15.24 -15.53
N LEU A 292 -2.29 14.35 -14.79
CA LEU A 292 -0.84 14.41 -14.54
C LEU A 292 -0.04 13.62 -15.58
N GLY A 293 -0.69 12.70 -16.27
CA GLY A 293 -0.10 11.90 -17.34
C GLY A 293 -1.07 10.86 -17.88
N GLU A 294 -0.67 10.22 -18.97
CA GLU A 294 -1.43 9.20 -19.68
C GLU A 294 -0.58 7.95 -19.89
N LEU A 295 -1.06 6.84 -19.35
CA LEU A 295 -0.50 5.51 -19.47
C LEU A 295 -1.18 4.80 -20.63
N TYR A 296 -0.39 4.27 -21.56
CA TYR A 296 -0.92 3.40 -22.62
C TYR A 296 0.07 2.30 -22.97
N ILE A 297 -0.49 1.21 -23.49
CA ILE A 297 0.25 0.00 -23.79
C ILE A 297 0.27 -0.20 -25.29
N MET A 298 1.47 -0.31 -25.84
CA MET A 298 1.67 -0.57 -27.26
C MET A 298 2.89 -1.46 -27.44
N LYS A 299 2.77 -2.45 -28.33
CA LYS A 299 3.88 -3.34 -28.70
C LYS A 299 4.59 -3.95 -27.48
N LYS A 300 3.83 -4.38 -26.46
CA LYS A 300 4.32 -4.92 -25.18
C LYS A 300 5.15 -3.95 -24.33
N ARG A 301 5.13 -2.66 -24.65
CA ARG A 301 5.78 -1.62 -23.86
C ARG A 301 4.75 -0.81 -23.12
N VAL A 302 5.11 -0.44 -21.90
CA VAL A 302 4.38 0.52 -21.09
C VAL A 302 4.90 1.90 -21.43
N ASN A 303 4.00 2.75 -21.93
CA ASN A 303 4.29 4.12 -22.29
C ASN A 303 3.58 5.05 -21.28
N LEU A 304 4.29 6.05 -20.79
CA LEU A 304 3.75 7.07 -19.90
C LEU A 304 4.09 8.44 -20.50
N ASN A 305 3.08 9.15 -20.98
CA ASN A 305 3.21 10.55 -21.36
C ASN A 305 2.96 11.43 -20.13
N VAL A 306 3.93 12.26 -19.74
CA VAL A 306 3.83 13.14 -18.57
C VAL A 306 3.73 14.59 -19.02
N LYS A 307 2.75 15.31 -18.46
CA LYS A 307 2.44 16.70 -18.79
C LYS A 307 3.16 17.68 -17.86
N CYS A 308 4.46 17.86 -18.07
CA CYS A 308 5.19 19.02 -17.53
C CYS A 308 5.08 20.21 -18.50
N LYS A 309 5.92 21.25 -18.35
CA LYS A 309 6.08 22.32 -19.36
C LYS A 309 6.27 21.80 -20.79
N GLU A 310 7.05 20.74 -20.94
CA GLU A 310 7.18 19.99 -22.20
C GLU A 310 6.68 18.57 -21.96
N GLU A 311 5.83 18.08 -22.87
CA GLU A 311 5.36 16.70 -22.81
C GLU A 311 6.54 15.74 -22.96
N THR A 312 6.65 14.81 -22.01
CA THR A 312 7.74 13.83 -22.01
C THR A 312 7.16 12.42 -22.07
N LEU A 313 7.53 11.68 -23.13
CA LEU A 313 7.15 10.29 -23.31
C LEU A 313 8.21 9.34 -22.76
N TYR A 314 7.84 8.56 -21.76
CA TYR A 314 8.64 7.44 -21.27
C TYR A 314 8.14 6.13 -21.88
N SER A 315 9.03 5.31 -22.43
CA SER A 315 8.67 4.00 -22.99
C SER A 315 9.60 2.90 -22.46
N SER A 316 9.02 1.88 -21.82
CA SER A 316 9.78 0.83 -21.14
C SER A 316 9.07 -0.52 -21.19
N ALA A 317 9.82 -1.62 -21.05
CA ALA A 317 9.22 -2.95 -20.90
C ALA A 317 8.54 -3.12 -19.52
N GLN A 318 8.98 -2.35 -18.52
CA GLN A 318 8.45 -2.39 -17.15
C GLN A 318 8.34 -0.97 -16.59
N LEU A 319 7.23 -0.68 -15.92
CA LEU A 319 6.97 0.61 -15.32
C LEU A 319 8.03 0.97 -14.27
N SER A 320 8.74 2.08 -14.47
CA SER A 320 9.76 2.56 -13.53
C SER A 320 9.19 3.57 -12.55
N LEU A 321 9.54 3.40 -11.27
CA LEU A 321 9.23 4.36 -10.21
C LEU A 321 9.84 5.75 -10.46
N GLY A 322 10.98 5.81 -11.16
CA GLY A 322 11.66 7.06 -11.49
C GLY A 322 10.75 8.02 -12.27
N TYR A 323 9.97 7.50 -13.22
CA TYR A 323 9.07 8.31 -14.06
C TYR A 323 7.97 9.03 -13.27
N PHE A 324 7.71 8.58 -12.04
CA PHE A 324 6.75 9.20 -11.14
C PHE A 324 7.40 10.11 -10.09
N LEU A 325 8.63 9.79 -9.65
CA LEU A 325 9.22 10.36 -8.43
C LEU A 325 10.55 11.11 -8.62
N PHE A 326 11.04 11.34 -9.85
CA PHE A 326 12.25 12.16 -10.02
C PHE A 326 12.08 13.52 -9.31
N SER A 327 13.10 13.94 -8.56
CA SER A 327 13.04 15.21 -7.83
C SER A 327 13.13 16.38 -8.80
N GLN A 328 12.50 17.51 -8.46
CA GLN A 328 12.61 18.75 -9.23
C GLN A 328 14.07 19.19 -9.44
N SER A 329 14.95 18.93 -8.46
CA SER A 329 16.37 19.26 -8.54
C SER A 329 17.13 18.54 -9.66
N SER A 330 16.59 17.45 -10.19
CA SER A 330 17.17 16.73 -11.33
C SER A 330 16.83 17.37 -12.68
N GLY A 331 15.88 18.31 -12.72
CA GLY A 331 15.37 18.93 -13.96
C GLY A 331 14.56 17.98 -14.85
N ARG A 332 14.35 16.73 -14.44
CA ARG A 332 13.62 15.73 -15.25
C ARG A 332 12.12 15.84 -15.04
N CYS A 333 11.37 15.77 -16.14
CA CYS A 333 9.91 15.69 -16.08
C CYS A 333 9.47 14.38 -15.41
N SER A 334 8.54 14.45 -14.47
CA SER A 334 7.95 13.29 -13.80
C SER A 334 6.55 13.65 -13.32
N VAL A 335 5.74 12.66 -12.96
CA VAL A 335 4.40 12.91 -12.39
C VAL A 335 4.49 13.83 -11.16
N PHE A 336 5.54 13.67 -10.33
CA PHE A 336 5.81 14.57 -9.21
C PHE A 336 6.12 15.99 -9.65
N THR A 337 6.99 16.17 -10.65
CA THR A 337 7.32 17.48 -11.21
C THR A 337 6.07 18.17 -11.77
N ALA A 338 5.27 17.45 -12.57
CA ALA A 338 4.02 17.95 -13.15
C ALA A 338 3.01 18.38 -12.06
N CYS A 339 2.86 17.59 -11.00
CA CYS A 339 2.02 17.97 -9.86
C CYS A 339 2.53 19.23 -9.16
N MET A 340 3.85 19.33 -8.93
CA MET A 340 4.44 20.46 -8.21
C MET A 340 4.32 21.80 -8.94
N GLU A 341 4.29 21.79 -10.28
CA GLU A 341 4.03 22.99 -11.09
C GLU A 341 2.65 23.60 -10.81
N VAL A 342 1.72 22.79 -10.33
CA VAL A 342 0.33 23.15 -10.11
C VAL A 342 0.00 23.34 -8.63
N GLU A 343 0.20 22.30 -7.83
CA GLU A 343 -0.27 22.26 -6.44
C GLU A 343 0.70 22.94 -5.47
N LYS A 344 1.98 23.07 -5.85
CA LYS A 344 3.07 23.67 -5.04
C LYS A 344 3.20 23.10 -3.62
N ASN A 345 2.64 21.92 -3.37
CA ASN A 345 2.72 21.21 -2.10
C ASN A 345 3.52 19.92 -2.28
N ARG A 346 4.70 19.89 -1.68
CA ARG A 346 5.67 18.79 -1.82
C ARG A 346 5.12 17.46 -1.31
N ASP A 347 4.54 17.43 -0.12
CA ASP A 347 4.10 16.16 0.50
C ASP A 347 2.86 15.62 -0.21
N LEU A 348 1.93 16.51 -0.59
CA LEU A 348 0.77 16.17 -1.42
C LEU A 348 1.19 15.57 -2.76
N CYS A 349 2.09 16.23 -3.49
CA CYS A 349 2.54 15.74 -4.80
C CYS A 349 3.36 14.45 -4.67
N LEU A 350 4.13 14.28 -3.60
CA LEU A 350 4.87 13.05 -3.35
C LEU A 350 3.92 11.87 -3.13
N ARG A 351 2.86 12.06 -2.32
CA ARG A 351 1.77 11.09 -2.17
C ARG A 351 1.10 10.79 -3.49
N MET A 352 0.62 11.81 -4.21
CA MET A 352 -0.16 11.62 -5.43
C MET A 352 0.64 10.86 -6.50
N SER A 353 1.90 11.20 -6.69
CA SER A 353 2.75 10.51 -7.66
C SER A 353 3.09 9.08 -7.27
N PHE A 354 3.28 8.82 -5.98
CA PHE A 354 3.52 7.45 -5.52
C PHE A 354 2.26 6.59 -5.62
N GLU A 355 1.09 7.13 -5.27
CA GLU A 355 -0.20 6.47 -5.45
C GLU A 355 -0.48 6.19 -6.93
N ALA A 356 -0.21 7.16 -7.81
CA ALA A 356 -0.30 6.99 -9.26
C ALA A 356 0.61 5.87 -9.79
N PHE A 357 1.84 5.77 -9.28
CA PHE A 357 2.75 4.68 -9.64
C PHE A 357 2.17 3.32 -9.25
N LEU A 358 1.65 3.19 -8.03
CA LEU A 358 1.09 1.92 -7.54
C LEU A 358 -0.13 1.51 -8.37
N LEU A 359 -1.07 2.44 -8.62
CA LEU A 359 -2.23 2.21 -9.48
C LEU A 359 -1.82 1.79 -10.90
N SER A 360 -0.85 2.48 -11.50
CA SER A 360 -0.36 2.19 -12.85
C SER A 360 0.34 0.83 -12.92
N ARG A 361 1.14 0.48 -11.91
CA ARG A 361 1.81 -0.82 -11.82
C ARG A 361 0.78 -1.93 -11.70
N ASP A 362 -0.16 -1.82 -10.78
CA ASP A 362 -1.15 -2.86 -10.51
C ASP A 362 -2.10 -3.05 -11.71
N TYR A 363 -2.38 -1.97 -12.44
CA TYR A 363 -3.07 -2.00 -13.72
C TYR A 363 -2.31 -2.79 -14.80
N VAL A 364 -1.02 -2.51 -14.98
CA VAL A 364 -0.17 -3.24 -15.94
C VAL A 364 -0.07 -4.71 -15.58
N GLU A 365 0.10 -5.04 -14.29
CA GLU A 365 0.13 -6.43 -13.83
C GLU A 365 -1.22 -7.13 -14.05
N ALA A 366 -2.35 -6.45 -13.79
CA ALA A 366 -3.68 -7.00 -14.06
C ALA A 366 -3.87 -7.34 -15.54
N LEU A 367 -3.33 -6.52 -16.46
CA LEU A 367 -3.40 -6.80 -17.90
C LEU A 367 -2.61 -8.06 -18.30
N LYS A 368 -1.43 -8.28 -17.69
CA LYS A 368 -0.62 -9.50 -17.94
C LYS A 368 -1.30 -10.77 -17.46
N GLU A 369 -2.16 -10.67 -16.45
CA GLU A 369 -2.90 -11.80 -15.87
C GLU A 369 -4.15 -12.17 -16.70
N ILE A 370 -4.54 -11.37 -17.71
CA ILE A 370 -5.72 -11.66 -18.52
C ILE A 370 -5.46 -12.85 -19.45
N ASP A 371 -6.40 -13.81 -19.43
CA ASP A 371 -6.48 -14.85 -20.45
C ASP A 371 -6.99 -14.26 -21.77
N LEU A 372 -6.04 -13.78 -22.59
CA LEU A 372 -6.31 -13.19 -23.91
C LEU A 372 -7.04 -14.17 -24.84
N LYS A 373 -6.80 -15.49 -24.70
CA LYS A 373 -7.45 -16.49 -25.57
C LYS A 373 -8.91 -16.63 -25.19
N LYS A 374 -9.22 -16.65 -23.89
CA LYS A 374 -10.61 -16.62 -23.39
C LYS A 374 -11.31 -15.32 -23.77
N ALA A 375 -10.63 -14.17 -23.68
CA ALA A 375 -11.18 -12.88 -24.09
C ALA A 375 -11.47 -12.81 -25.60
N ALA A 376 -10.59 -13.34 -26.45
CA ALA A 376 -10.86 -13.47 -27.88
C ALA A 376 -12.01 -14.46 -28.15
N SER A 377 -12.04 -15.60 -27.46
CA SER A 377 -13.08 -16.62 -27.63
C SER A 377 -14.47 -16.16 -27.22
N SER A 378 -14.60 -15.22 -26.27
CA SER A 378 -15.91 -14.74 -25.80
C SER A 378 -16.60 -13.83 -26.82
N VAL A 379 -15.82 -13.15 -27.68
CA VAL A 379 -16.37 -12.23 -28.70
C VAL A 379 -16.63 -12.91 -30.04
N VAL A 380 -15.92 -14.00 -30.35
CA VAL A 380 -16.12 -14.76 -31.60
C VAL A 380 -17.19 -15.83 -31.41
N SER A 381 -18.45 -15.41 -31.46
CA SER A 381 -19.62 -16.31 -31.44
C SER A 381 -19.90 -16.92 -32.82
N ILE A 382 -20.71 -17.98 -32.87
CA ILE A 382 -21.20 -18.57 -34.15
C ILE A 382 -21.88 -17.52 -35.04
N LYS A 383 -22.61 -16.56 -34.44
CA LYS A 383 -23.26 -15.46 -35.17
C LYS A 383 -22.22 -14.57 -35.86
N VAL A 384 -21.17 -14.19 -35.13
CA VAL A 384 -20.06 -13.38 -35.66
C VAL A 384 -19.37 -14.10 -36.81
N VAL A 385 -19.12 -15.41 -36.69
CA VAL A 385 -18.51 -16.19 -37.77
C VAL A 385 -19.40 -16.19 -39.02
N LYS A 386 -20.71 -16.43 -38.87
CA LYS A 386 -21.66 -16.37 -39.99
C LYS A 386 -21.69 -14.98 -40.64
N GLY A 387 -21.72 -13.91 -39.84
CA GLY A 387 -21.66 -12.53 -40.32
C GLY A 387 -20.39 -12.25 -41.13
N ALA A 388 -19.23 -12.56 -40.56
CA ALA A 388 -17.93 -12.39 -41.21
C ALA A 388 -17.81 -13.20 -42.50
N THR A 389 -18.37 -14.42 -42.57
CA THR A 389 -18.39 -15.23 -43.81
C THR A 389 -19.36 -14.73 -44.87
N ARG A 390 -20.30 -13.84 -44.54
CA ARG A 390 -21.27 -13.27 -45.49
C ARG A 390 -20.83 -11.92 -46.04
N GLY A 391 -19.96 -11.20 -45.32
CA GLY A 391 -19.51 -9.88 -45.77
C GLY A 391 -18.57 -9.22 -44.77
N LYS A 392 -19.11 -8.46 -43.82
CA LYS A 392 -18.35 -7.72 -42.82
C LYS A 392 -19.02 -7.83 -41.45
N GLU A 393 -18.21 -7.96 -40.41
CA GLU A 393 -18.64 -7.94 -39.01
C GLU A 393 -17.60 -7.14 -38.18
N THR A 394 -18.04 -6.53 -37.09
CA THR A 394 -17.13 -5.83 -36.15
C THR A 394 -17.30 -6.45 -34.78
N VAL A 395 -16.17 -6.74 -34.11
CA VAL A 395 -16.15 -7.21 -32.72
C VAL A 395 -15.24 -6.35 -31.87
N GLU A 396 -15.62 -6.16 -30.61
CA GLU A 396 -14.86 -5.40 -29.63
C GLU A 396 -14.38 -6.33 -28.53
N VAL A 397 -13.07 -6.46 -28.36
CA VAL A 397 -12.46 -7.15 -27.22
C VAL A 397 -12.13 -6.13 -26.14
N LYS A 398 -12.81 -6.23 -25.00
CA LYS A 398 -12.53 -5.39 -23.82
C LYS A 398 -11.53 -6.08 -22.89
N LEU A 399 -10.43 -5.41 -22.59
CA LEU A 399 -9.41 -5.83 -21.63
C LEU A 399 -9.31 -4.76 -20.55
N LEU A 400 -9.94 -5.01 -19.39
CA LEU A 400 -10.22 -3.98 -18.37
C LEU A 400 -11.02 -2.80 -18.99
N ASP A 401 -10.45 -1.61 -19.00
CA ASP A 401 -11.00 -0.38 -19.59
C ASP A 401 -10.46 -0.09 -21.01
N LEU A 402 -9.60 -0.95 -21.57
CA LEU A 402 -9.13 -0.85 -22.95
C LEU A 402 -10.05 -1.61 -23.90
N SER A 403 -10.35 -1.00 -25.04
CA SER A 403 -11.17 -1.58 -26.10
C SER A 403 -10.34 -1.80 -27.36
N TYR A 404 -10.32 -3.04 -27.85
CA TYR A 404 -9.70 -3.40 -29.12
C TYR A 404 -10.78 -3.74 -30.14
N VAL A 405 -10.90 -2.91 -31.17
CA VAL A 405 -11.92 -3.08 -32.22
C VAL A 405 -11.33 -3.84 -33.39
N PHE A 406 -11.97 -4.96 -33.75
CA PHE A 406 -11.60 -5.80 -34.88
C PHE A 406 -12.69 -5.77 -35.95
N GLU A 407 -12.30 -5.42 -37.16
CA GLU A 407 -13.12 -5.61 -38.35
C GLU A 407 -12.77 -6.96 -39.00
N LEU A 408 -13.81 -7.74 -39.28
CA LEU A 408 -13.73 -9.04 -39.94
C LEU A 408 -14.43 -8.90 -41.29
N SER A 409 -13.68 -8.96 -42.39
CA SER A 409 -14.26 -8.84 -43.73
C SER A 409 -13.89 -10.03 -44.62
N ARG A 410 -14.86 -10.60 -45.33
CA ARG A 410 -14.63 -11.67 -46.29
C ARG A 410 -13.83 -11.18 -47.49
N GLU A 411 -12.82 -11.94 -47.85
CA GLU A 411 -12.01 -11.81 -49.06
C GLU A 411 -11.91 -13.20 -49.71
N ASP A 412 -12.88 -13.52 -50.59
CA ASP A 412 -13.01 -14.83 -51.25
C ASP A 412 -13.07 -16.03 -50.27
N ILE A 413 -12.04 -16.88 -50.22
CA ILE A 413 -11.90 -18.01 -49.29
C ILE A 413 -11.26 -17.63 -47.95
N TYR A 414 -10.97 -16.34 -47.74
CA TYR A 414 -10.36 -15.80 -46.53
C TYR A 414 -11.28 -14.84 -45.79
N ILE A 415 -10.99 -14.63 -44.51
CA ILE A 415 -11.48 -13.51 -43.71
C ILE A 415 -10.26 -12.66 -43.35
N LYS A 416 -10.29 -11.39 -43.73
CA LYS A 416 -9.34 -10.38 -43.25
C LYS A 416 -9.76 -9.95 -41.85
N VAL A 417 -8.85 -10.11 -40.91
CA VAL A 417 -8.98 -9.68 -39.52
C VAL A 417 -8.13 -8.43 -39.35
N LEU A 418 -8.75 -7.28 -39.11
CA LEU A 418 -8.08 -5.99 -38.94
C LEU A 418 -8.41 -5.41 -37.57
N CYS A 419 -7.40 -5.28 -36.72
CA CYS A 419 -7.47 -4.49 -35.50
C CYS A 419 -7.35 -3.00 -35.85
N VAL A 420 -8.45 -2.27 -35.78
CA VAL A 420 -8.51 -0.84 -36.09
C VAL A 420 -7.74 -0.03 -35.06
N THR A 421 -7.86 -0.39 -33.78
CA THR A 421 -7.21 0.35 -32.69
C THR A 421 -5.69 0.18 -32.65
N CYS A 422 -5.17 -0.91 -33.20
CA CYS A 422 -3.74 -1.21 -33.18
C CYS A 422 -3.09 -1.26 -34.58
N ASN A 423 -3.85 -0.95 -35.63
CA ASN A 423 -3.39 -0.93 -37.03
C ASN A 423 -2.64 -2.21 -37.44
N LYS A 424 -3.15 -3.37 -37.01
CA LYS A 424 -2.61 -4.69 -37.34
C LYS A 424 -3.65 -5.55 -38.02
N GLY A 425 -3.25 -6.31 -39.03
CA GLY A 425 -4.17 -7.23 -39.67
C GLY A 425 -3.48 -8.45 -40.24
N LEU A 426 -4.29 -9.49 -40.45
CA LEU A 426 -3.89 -10.75 -41.06
C LEU A 426 -5.08 -11.36 -41.79
N ARG A 427 -4.83 -12.36 -42.64
CA ARG A 427 -5.86 -13.14 -43.33
C ARG A 427 -5.93 -14.55 -42.75
N VAL A 428 -7.14 -15.05 -42.49
CA VAL A 428 -7.37 -16.45 -42.10
C VAL A 428 -8.23 -17.15 -43.14
N ARG A 429 -7.92 -18.40 -43.46
CA ARG A 429 -8.70 -19.21 -44.41
C ARG A 429 -10.00 -19.70 -43.76
N ILE A 430 -11.12 -19.55 -44.46
CA ILE A 430 -12.42 -20.12 -44.07
C ILE A 430 -12.32 -21.65 -44.12
N ARG A 431 -12.77 -22.33 -43.06
CA ARG A 431 -12.74 -23.81 -42.96
C ARG A 431 -14.09 -24.39 -43.38
N GLY A 432 -14.11 -25.70 -43.66
CA GLY A 432 -15.30 -26.42 -44.12
C GLY A 432 -16.46 -26.38 -43.13
N ASP A 433 -16.18 -26.23 -41.83
CA ASP A 433 -17.18 -26.06 -40.78
C ASP A 433 -17.01 -24.76 -39.98
N ILE A 434 -18.11 -24.31 -39.38
CA ILE A 434 -18.20 -23.06 -38.62
C ILE A 434 -17.29 -23.09 -37.39
N GLU A 435 -17.16 -24.22 -36.70
CA GLU A 435 -16.43 -24.30 -35.44
C GLU A 435 -14.91 -24.28 -35.67
N SER A 436 -14.44 -24.91 -36.75
CA SER A 436 -13.06 -24.79 -37.19
C SER A 436 -12.74 -23.39 -37.69
N THR A 437 -13.68 -22.72 -38.37
CA THR A 437 -13.54 -21.31 -38.77
C THR A 437 -13.50 -20.39 -37.55
N ARG A 438 -14.34 -20.66 -36.54
CA ARG A 438 -14.34 -19.97 -35.26
C ARG A 438 -12.98 -20.08 -34.57
N ARG A 439 -12.41 -21.29 -34.47
CA ARG A 439 -11.11 -21.52 -33.84
C ARG A 439 -9.99 -20.71 -34.48
N VAL A 440 -9.89 -20.70 -35.82
CA VAL A 440 -8.85 -19.91 -36.50
C VAL A 440 -9.04 -18.39 -36.35
N LEU A 441 -10.29 -17.91 -36.27
CA LEU A 441 -10.58 -16.50 -35.99
C LEU A 441 -10.20 -16.12 -34.56
N VAL A 442 -10.49 -16.98 -33.58
CA VAL A 442 -10.07 -16.79 -32.18
C VAL A 442 -8.55 -16.74 -32.09
N ASP A 443 -7.85 -17.70 -32.71
CA ASP A 443 -6.39 -17.75 -32.68
C ASP A 443 -5.76 -16.54 -33.39
N ALA A 444 -6.38 -16.01 -34.45
CA ALA A 444 -5.96 -14.78 -35.12
C ALA A 444 -6.08 -13.53 -34.23
N ILE A 445 -7.25 -13.31 -33.63
CA ILE A 445 -7.49 -12.18 -32.72
C ILE A 445 -6.54 -12.30 -31.52
N TYR A 446 -6.43 -13.49 -30.92
CA TYR A 446 -5.46 -13.78 -29.87
C TYR A 446 -4.03 -13.46 -30.29
N GLY A 447 -3.62 -13.88 -31.49
CA GLY A 447 -2.28 -13.62 -32.04
C GLY A 447 -1.97 -12.12 -32.15
N ILE A 448 -2.93 -11.31 -32.60
CA ILE A 448 -2.78 -9.85 -32.65
C ILE A 448 -2.66 -9.28 -31.23
N LEU A 449 -3.59 -9.62 -30.33
CA LEU A 449 -3.60 -9.12 -28.94
C LEU A 449 -2.32 -9.48 -28.20
N LYS A 450 -1.80 -10.70 -28.37
CA LYS A 450 -0.54 -11.17 -27.77
C LYS A 450 0.68 -10.32 -28.16
N THR A 451 0.61 -9.60 -29.27
CA THR A 451 1.71 -8.71 -29.70
C THR A 451 1.57 -7.27 -29.22
N GLU A 452 0.38 -6.91 -28.72
CA GLU A 452 0.09 -5.56 -28.21
C GLU A 452 0.14 -5.50 -26.69
N VAL A 453 -0.52 -6.45 -26.03
CA VAL A 453 -0.63 -6.54 -24.57
C VAL A 453 0.65 -7.17 -24.00
N PRO A 454 1.19 -6.65 -22.86
CA PRO A 454 2.46 -7.07 -22.27
C PRO A 454 2.48 -8.51 -21.75
#